data_AF-A0A147IXM6-F1
#
_entry.id   AF-A0A147IXM6-F1
#
_cell.length_a   1.000
_cell.length_b   1.000
_cell.length_c   1.000
_cell.angle_alpha   90.00
_cell.angle_beta   90.00
_cell.angle_gamma   90.00
#
_symmetry.space_group_name_H-M   'P 1'
#
loop_
_entity.id
_entity.type
_entity.pdbx_description
1 polymer ?
#
loop_
_entity_poly.entity_id
_entity_poly.type
_entity_poly.pdbx_seq_one_letter_code
_entity_poly.pdbx_strand_id
1 'polypeptide(L)'
;MPPQRRFGPAWIGGAVGLFAILLVMIAPDWRLESLVSSLSLGDFLAAARPPLGMKARMLLALVAGLGAGAVTWAVVYLLWGPGGLLARRAKPVRDDDDEDYVPAVRRSDRHPDAPPRRPLNAAELGAPPPPLEEDIVERTLPADLDQPLSAYDPEAILSTPREPMRPAAAEPMPIPPMREPAPEEQGAALPLPDRQDESIETILDRLERETALRKAQQRKI
;
A
#
# COMPACT_ATOMS: atom_id res chain seq x y z
N MET A 1 9.92 4.98 -16.07
CA MET A 1 10.18 6.37 -15.63
C MET A 1 10.14 6.41 -14.10
N PRO A 2 11.22 6.79 -13.41
CA PRO A 2 11.21 6.81 -11.94
C PRO A 2 10.33 7.96 -11.42
N PRO A 3 9.53 7.75 -10.37
CA PRO A 3 8.70 8.80 -9.78
C PRO A 3 9.57 9.79 -8.99
N GLN A 4 10.13 10.79 -9.66
CA GLN A 4 11.08 11.77 -9.10
C GLN A 4 10.50 12.76 -8.07
N ARG A 5 9.21 12.71 -7.72
CA ARG A 5 8.57 13.72 -6.85
C ARG A 5 8.48 13.36 -5.37
N ARG A 6 9.15 12.29 -4.90
CA ARG A 6 9.08 11.89 -3.47
C ARG A 6 9.81 12.85 -2.52
N PHE A 7 10.71 13.70 -3.02
CA PHE A 7 11.50 14.61 -2.17
C PHE A 7 10.87 16.00 -1.95
N GLY A 8 9.76 16.32 -2.61
CA GLY A 8 9.15 17.66 -2.53
C GLY A 8 8.92 18.18 -1.09
N PRO A 9 8.32 17.40 -0.19
CA PRO A 9 8.10 17.82 1.19
C PRO A 9 9.40 18.12 1.96
N ALA A 10 10.44 17.31 1.74
CA ALA A 10 11.72 17.42 2.44
C ALA A 10 12.44 18.74 2.12
N TRP A 11 12.41 19.17 0.85
CA TRP A 11 12.98 20.45 0.45
C TRP A 11 12.26 21.64 1.07
N ILE A 12 10.92 21.60 1.16
CA ILE A 12 10.13 22.66 1.79
C ILE A 12 10.46 22.77 3.28
N GLY A 13 10.47 21.64 3.99
CA GLY A 13 10.88 21.61 5.40
C GLY A 13 12.31 22.11 5.60
N GLY A 14 13.25 21.67 4.75
CA GLY A 14 14.63 22.13 4.80
C GLY A 14 14.78 23.64 4.57
N ALA A 15 14.07 24.20 3.59
CA ALA A 15 14.10 25.64 3.30
C ALA A 15 13.54 26.47 4.47
N VAL A 16 12.43 26.04 5.07
CA VAL A 16 11.84 26.70 6.23
C VAL A 16 12.76 26.60 7.46
N GLY A 17 13.37 25.45 7.69
CA GLY A 17 14.35 25.29 8.77
C GLY A 17 15.57 26.19 8.60
N LEU A 18 16.13 26.27 7.39
CA LEU A 18 17.24 27.18 7.09
C LEU A 18 16.86 28.65 7.29
N PHE A 19 15.66 29.03 6.85
CA PHE A 19 15.15 30.39 7.05
C PHE A 19 14.99 30.74 8.53
N ALA A 20 14.52 29.81 9.36
CA ALA A 20 14.43 30.00 10.81
C ALA A 20 15.80 30.18 11.47
N ILE A 21 16.83 29.40 11.05
CA ILE A 21 18.21 29.59 11.50
C ILE A 21 18.68 31.02 11.19
N LEU A 22 18.47 31.47 9.95
CA LEU A 22 18.88 32.79 9.50
C LEU A 22 18.19 33.90 10.30
N LEU A 23 16.88 33.76 10.55
CA LEU A 23 16.12 34.71 11.36
C LEU A 23 16.70 34.85 12.78
N VAL A 24 17.03 33.73 13.44
CA VAL A 24 17.66 33.77 14.77
C VAL A 24 19.05 34.40 14.71
N MET A 25 19.83 34.14 13.65
CA MET A 25 21.17 34.70 13.47
C MET A 25 21.19 36.20 13.16
N ILE A 26 20.11 36.76 12.61
CA ILE A 26 19.99 38.20 12.31
C ILE A 26 19.25 38.95 13.43
N ALA A 27 18.45 38.26 14.26
CA ALA A 27 17.65 38.88 15.32
C ALA A 27 18.49 39.72 16.30
N PRO A 28 18.06 40.94 16.70
CA PRO A 28 18.75 41.70 17.73
C PRO A 28 18.80 40.95 19.07
N ASP A 29 19.90 41.10 19.84
CA ASP A 29 20.07 40.36 21.11
C ASP A 29 18.94 40.62 22.10
N TRP A 30 18.49 41.88 22.22
CA TRP A 30 17.39 42.26 23.09
C TRP A 30 16.05 41.53 22.76
N ARG A 31 15.82 41.17 21.49
CA ARG A 31 14.64 40.39 21.07
C ARG A 31 14.76 38.94 21.51
N LEU A 32 15.95 38.36 21.39
CA LEU A 32 16.19 36.99 21.79
C LEU A 32 16.13 36.87 23.32
N GLU A 33 16.74 37.79 24.05
CA GLU A 33 16.71 37.81 25.52
C GLU A 33 15.30 37.99 26.06
N SER A 34 14.50 38.87 25.48
CA SER A 34 13.09 39.04 25.87
C SER A 34 12.26 37.78 25.59
N LEU A 35 12.45 37.13 24.44
CA LEU A 35 11.78 35.85 24.13
C LEU A 35 12.21 34.74 25.10
N VAL A 36 13.52 34.56 25.32
CA VAL A 36 14.04 33.54 26.24
C VAL A 36 13.55 33.78 27.67
N SER A 37 13.50 35.02 28.12
CA SER A 37 12.96 35.39 29.43
C SER A 37 11.47 35.13 29.51
N SER A 38 10.69 35.47 28.47
CA SER A 38 9.25 35.21 28.42
C SER A 38 8.90 33.72 28.42
N LEU A 39 9.78 32.88 27.87
CA LEU A 39 9.66 31.42 27.84
C LEU A 39 10.24 30.74 29.09
N SER A 40 10.76 31.51 30.06
CA SER A 40 11.45 31.00 31.27
C SER A 40 12.57 29.99 30.98
N LEU A 41 13.20 30.07 29.80
CA LEU A 41 14.19 29.06 29.38
C LEU A 41 15.45 29.06 30.27
N GLY A 42 15.75 30.21 30.89
CA GLY A 42 16.91 30.37 31.79
C GLY A 42 16.80 29.60 33.11
N ASP A 43 15.60 29.13 33.46
CA ASP A 43 15.37 28.32 34.66
C ASP A 43 15.71 26.85 34.43
N PHE A 44 15.54 26.37 33.19
CA PHE A 44 15.82 24.98 32.80
C PHE A 44 17.22 24.81 32.19
N LEU A 45 17.70 25.81 31.45
CA LEU A 45 19.04 25.81 30.87
C LEU A 45 19.85 26.98 31.42
N ALA A 46 20.84 26.67 32.26
CA ALA A 46 21.81 27.66 32.73
C ALA A 46 22.53 28.37 31.55
N ALA A 47 22.71 27.67 30.42
CA ALA A 47 23.28 28.21 29.19
C ALA A 47 22.38 29.23 28.46
N ALA A 48 21.11 29.35 28.85
CA ALA A 48 20.15 30.31 28.29
C ALA A 48 20.01 31.59 29.13
N ARG A 49 20.81 31.77 30.18
CA ARG A 49 20.80 33.00 30.97
C ARG A 49 21.44 34.15 30.19
N PRO A 50 20.85 35.36 30.22
CA PRO A 50 21.46 36.54 29.63
C PRO A 50 22.83 36.85 30.25
N PRO A 51 23.81 37.37 29.47
CA PRO A 51 23.74 37.66 28.04
C PRO A 51 23.88 36.39 27.17
N LEU A 52 23.08 36.30 26.09
CA LEU A 52 23.11 35.18 25.14
C LEU A 52 24.40 35.23 24.30
N GLY A 53 25.45 34.55 24.76
CA GLY A 53 26.69 34.43 24.00
C GLY A 53 26.49 33.72 22.64
N MET A 54 27.44 33.90 21.71
CA MET A 54 27.38 33.33 20.35
C MET A 54 27.08 31.82 20.30
N LYS A 55 27.60 31.06 21.28
CA LYS A 55 27.33 29.61 21.40
C LYS A 55 25.87 29.30 21.69
N ALA A 56 25.26 30.04 22.62
CA ALA A 56 23.84 29.88 22.95
C ALA A 56 22.97 30.24 21.75
N ARG A 57 23.37 31.28 21.00
CA ARG A 57 22.70 31.71 19.77
C ARG A 57 22.77 30.67 18.65
N MET A 58 23.94 30.05 18.44
CA MET A 58 24.10 28.94 17.49
C MET A 58 23.20 27.76 17.84
N LEU A 59 23.18 27.38 19.12
CA LEU A 59 22.36 26.27 19.61
C LEU A 59 20.87 26.57 19.45
N LEU A 60 20.43 27.77 19.84
CA LEU A 60 19.04 28.20 19.71
C LEU A 60 18.62 28.25 18.23
N ALA A 61 19.47 28.77 17.34
CA ALA A 61 19.21 28.81 15.90
C ALA A 61 19.05 27.39 15.34
N LEU A 62 19.94 26.46 15.71
CA LEU A 62 19.90 25.08 15.25
C LEU A 62 18.65 24.34 15.75
N VAL A 63 18.28 24.51 17.01
CA VAL A 63 17.06 23.91 17.58
C VAL A 63 15.82 24.50 16.91
N ALA A 64 15.74 25.82 16.77
CA ALA A 64 14.61 26.48 16.11
C ALA A 64 14.48 26.05 14.63
N GLY A 65 15.60 25.96 13.92
CA GLY A 65 15.66 25.51 12.53
C GLY A 65 15.21 24.07 12.33
N LEU A 66 15.79 23.13 13.09
CA LEU A 66 15.42 21.72 13.02
C LEU A 66 13.96 21.52 13.42
N GLY A 67 13.51 22.18 14.49
CA GLY A 67 12.12 22.11 14.95
C GLY A 67 11.14 22.62 13.91
N ALA A 68 11.32 23.85 13.42
CA ALA A 68 10.44 24.46 12.42
C ALA A 68 10.44 23.66 11.11
N GLY A 69 11.61 23.20 10.66
CA GLY A 69 11.75 22.40 9.46
C GLY A 69 11.07 21.03 9.58
N ALA A 70 11.25 20.34 10.71
CA ALA A 70 10.62 19.04 10.96
C ALA A 70 9.09 19.14 11.04
N VAL A 71 8.57 20.14 11.76
CA VAL A 71 7.12 20.38 11.86
C VAL A 71 6.53 20.70 10.48
N THR A 72 7.18 21.60 9.72
CA THR A 72 6.70 21.97 8.38
C THR A 72 6.74 20.78 7.43
N TRP A 73 7.83 20.01 7.45
CA TRP A 73 7.94 18.77 6.70
C TRP A 73 6.81 17.80 7.04
N ALA A 74 6.57 17.57 8.34
CA ALA A 74 5.52 16.66 8.81
C ALA A 74 4.14 17.11 8.34
N VAL A 75 3.81 18.40 8.44
CA VAL A 75 2.51 18.93 7.96
C VAL A 75 2.36 18.75 6.45
N VAL A 76 3.37 19.13 5.68
CA VAL A 76 3.33 18.98 4.21
C VAL A 76 3.24 17.50 3.81
N TYR A 77 3.95 16.63 4.52
CA TYR A 77 3.89 15.19 4.32
C TYR A 77 2.51 14.62 4.70
N LEU A 78 1.90 15.06 5.80
CA LEU A 78 0.57 14.61 6.18
C LEU A 78 -0.52 15.09 5.21
N LEU A 79 -0.31 16.24 4.57
CA LEU A 79 -1.30 16.81 3.69
C LEU A 79 -1.17 16.29 2.26
N TRP A 80 0.06 16.16 1.73
CA TRP A 80 0.32 15.74 0.33
C TRP A 80 1.12 14.46 0.17
N GLY A 81 1.59 13.84 1.25
CA GLY A 81 2.31 12.58 1.21
C GLY A 81 1.42 11.38 0.88
N PRO A 82 1.99 10.17 0.78
CA PRO A 82 1.23 8.94 0.53
C PRO A 82 0.18 8.73 1.64
N GLY A 83 -1.10 8.75 1.28
CA GLY A 83 -2.20 8.65 2.26
C GLY A 83 -2.56 9.96 2.96
N GLY A 84 -1.99 11.09 2.53
CA GLY A 84 -2.31 12.41 3.08
C GLY A 84 -3.71 12.90 2.73
N LEU A 85 -4.22 13.87 3.51
CA LEU A 85 -5.61 14.36 3.41
C LEU A 85 -5.95 14.97 2.03
N LEU A 86 -4.98 15.61 1.38
CA LEU A 86 -5.11 16.20 0.06
C LEU A 86 -4.40 15.39 -1.04
N ALA A 87 -3.79 14.26 -0.70
CA ALA A 87 -3.31 13.34 -1.71
C ALA A 87 -4.53 12.86 -2.49
N ARG A 88 -4.47 12.93 -3.83
CA ARG A 88 -5.48 12.30 -4.68
C ARG A 88 -5.49 10.82 -4.30
N ARG A 89 -6.47 10.40 -3.50
CA ARG A 89 -6.80 9.00 -3.32
C ARG A 89 -6.92 8.45 -4.74
N ALA A 90 -6.08 7.48 -5.08
CA ALA A 90 -6.25 6.75 -6.32
C ALA A 90 -7.73 6.36 -6.35
N LYS A 91 -8.46 6.85 -7.35
CA LYS A 91 -9.89 6.63 -7.48
C LYS A 91 -10.07 5.12 -7.35
N PRO A 92 -10.88 4.61 -6.40
CA PRO A 92 -11.22 3.20 -6.42
C PRO A 92 -11.75 2.94 -7.83
N VAL A 93 -11.15 1.97 -8.53
CA VAL A 93 -11.68 1.52 -9.81
C VAL A 93 -13.14 1.21 -9.54
N ARG A 94 -14.00 1.91 -10.28
CA ARG A 94 -15.45 1.86 -10.10
C ARG A 94 -15.87 0.61 -10.87
N ASP A 95 -16.75 -0.20 -10.29
CA ASP A 95 -17.11 -1.56 -10.73
C ASP A 95 -17.44 -1.72 -12.24
N ASP A 96 -17.65 -0.63 -12.98
CA ASP A 96 -17.97 -0.65 -14.41
C ASP A 96 -16.76 -0.86 -15.35
N ASP A 97 -15.51 -0.66 -14.89
CA ASP A 97 -14.26 -0.89 -15.67
C ASP A 97 -13.50 -2.17 -15.22
N ASP A 98 -14.08 -2.97 -14.31
CA ASP A 98 -13.38 -3.99 -13.53
C ASP A 98 -13.35 -5.41 -14.14
N GLU A 99 -14.16 -5.70 -15.16
CA GLU A 99 -14.19 -7.05 -15.77
C GLU A 99 -12.85 -7.42 -16.44
N ASP A 100 -12.05 -6.42 -16.83
CA ASP A 100 -10.75 -6.59 -17.51
C ASP A 100 -9.52 -6.48 -16.60
N TYR A 101 -9.70 -6.30 -15.28
CA TYR A 101 -8.55 -6.18 -14.37
C TYR A 101 -7.88 -7.54 -14.16
N VAL A 102 -6.73 -7.75 -14.80
CA VAL A 102 -5.88 -8.94 -14.60
C VAL A 102 -4.73 -8.60 -13.64
N PRO A 103 -4.75 -9.11 -12.39
CA PRO A 103 -3.64 -8.92 -11.46
C PRO A 103 -2.32 -9.43 -12.03
N ALA A 104 -1.23 -8.72 -11.72
CA ALA A 104 0.11 -9.13 -12.10
C ALA A 104 0.57 -10.35 -11.24
N VAL A 105 0.18 -11.55 -11.65
CA VAL A 105 0.59 -12.81 -11.02
C VAL A 105 1.91 -13.29 -11.62
N ARG A 106 2.83 -13.76 -10.77
CA ARG A 106 4.11 -14.36 -11.21
C ARG A 106 3.82 -15.56 -12.11
N ARG A 107 4.71 -15.85 -13.07
CA ARG A 107 4.53 -16.99 -13.99
C ARG A 107 4.38 -18.33 -13.25
N SER A 108 5.01 -18.47 -12.08
CA SER A 108 4.92 -19.66 -11.21
C SER A 108 3.53 -19.87 -10.60
N ASP A 109 2.80 -18.77 -10.36
CA ASP A 109 1.56 -18.78 -9.58
C ASP A 109 0.34 -18.75 -10.52
N ARG A 110 0.55 -18.68 -11.84
CA ARG A 110 -0.51 -18.80 -12.85
C ARG A 110 -0.86 -20.27 -13.05
N HIS A 111 -1.99 -20.67 -12.49
CA HIS A 111 -2.57 -21.99 -12.73
C HIS A 111 -3.50 -21.95 -13.95
N PRO A 112 -3.50 -22.97 -14.83
CA PRO A 112 -4.42 -23.03 -15.97
C PRO A 112 -5.88 -23.02 -15.54
N ASP A 113 -6.20 -23.70 -14.43
CA ASP A 113 -7.58 -23.83 -13.95
C ASP A 113 -8.04 -22.72 -12.99
N ALA A 114 -7.14 -21.85 -12.54
CA ALA A 114 -7.46 -20.77 -11.61
C ALA A 114 -6.97 -19.43 -12.17
N PRO A 115 -7.80 -18.70 -12.93
CA PRO A 115 -7.42 -17.40 -13.45
C PRO A 115 -7.10 -16.44 -12.29
N PRO A 116 -6.14 -15.52 -12.48
CA PRO A 116 -5.85 -14.46 -11.51
C PRO A 116 -7.10 -13.70 -11.09
N ARG A 117 -7.47 -13.79 -9.81
CA ARG A 117 -8.59 -13.04 -9.23
C ARG A 117 -8.10 -11.75 -8.59
N ARG A 118 -8.89 -10.66 -8.72
CA ARG A 118 -8.61 -9.38 -8.06
C ARG A 118 -8.51 -9.56 -6.53
N PRO A 119 -7.61 -8.84 -5.85
CA PRO A 119 -7.59 -8.85 -4.39
C PRO A 119 -8.93 -8.33 -3.86
N LEU A 120 -9.49 -9.01 -2.84
CA LEU A 120 -10.75 -8.62 -2.22
C LEU A 120 -10.65 -7.20 -1.65
N ASN A 121 -11.61 -6.35 -1.99
CA ASN A 121 -11.69 -5.02 -1.41
C ASN A 121 -12.48 -5.05 -0.08
N ALA A 122 -12.35 -4.01 0.74
CA ALA A 122 -13.04 -3.94 2.05
C ALA A 122 -14.56 -3.85 1.93
N ALA A 123 -15.10 -3.38 0.81
CA ALA A 123 -16.55 -3.30 0.58
C ALA A 123 -17.14 -4.66 0.17
N GLU A 124 -16.36 -5.52 -0.47
CA GLU A 124 -16.71 -6.89 -0.87
C GLU A 124 -16.74 -7.86 0.31
N LEU A 125 -16.03 -7.53 1.40
CA LEU A 125 -16.02 -8.32 2.63
C LEU A 125 -17.37 -8.32 3.38
N GLY A 126 -18.32 -7.50 2.93
CA GLY A 126 -19.63 -7.35 3.57
C GLY A 126 -19.55 -6.60 4.90
N ALA A 127 -20.69 -6.46 5.57
CA ALA A 127 -20.70 -5.95 6.93
C ALA A 127 -20.05 -7.01 7.85
N PRO A 128 -19.18 -6.60 8.80
CA PRO A 128 -18.71 -7.54 9.80
C PRO A 128 -19.93 -8.15 10.50
N PRO A 129 -19.89 -9.45 10.84
CA PRO A 129 -20.96 -10.05 11.61
C PRO A 129 -21.21 -9.19 12.86
N PRO A 130 -22.48 -9.03 13.28
CA PRO A 130 -22.76 -8.32 14.51
C PRO A 130 -21.91 -8.94 15.62
N PRO A 131 -21.36 -8.14 16.54
CA PRO A 131 -20.66 -8.69 17.69
C PRO A 131 -21.61 -9.72 18.30
N LEU A 132 -21.17 -10.98 18.32
CA LEU A 132 -21.91 -12.00 19.05
C LEU A 132 -21.95 -11.47 20.48
N GLU A 133 -23.16 -11.24 20.99
CA GLU A 133 -23.38 -11.34 22.42
C GLU A 133 -23.03 -12.80 22.71
N GLU A 134 -21.75 -13.04 22.98
CA GLU A 134 -21.33 -14.27 23.61
C GLU A 134 -22.09 -14.24 24.93
N ASP A 135 -23.24 -14.90 24.97
CA ASP A 135 -23.64 -15.59 26.17
C ASP A 135 -22.42 -16.46 26.47
N ILE A 136 -21.52 -15.93 27.30
CA ILE A 136 -20.46 -16.66 27.96
C ILE A 136 -21.23 -17.57 28.92
N VAL A 137 -21.90 -18.57 28.36
CA VAL A 137 -22.35 -19.72 29.10
C VAL A 137 -21.04 -20.39 29.45
N GLU A 138 -20.58 -20.13 30.67
CA GLU A 138 -19.51 -20.90 31.29
C GLU A 138 -19.92 -22.37 31.20
N ARG A 139 -19.43 -23.04 30.15
CA ARG A 139 -19.62 -24.47 30.02
C ARG A 139 -18.73 -25.07 31.09
N THR A 140 -19.36 -25.76 32.03
CA THR A 140 -18.63 -26.60 32.97
C THR A 140 -17.70 -27.49 32.16
N LEU A 141 -16.41 -27.51 32.52
CA LEU A 141 -15.46 -28.40 31.87
C LEU A 141 -16.05 -29.83 31.87
N PRO A 142 -15.91 -30.59 30.77
CA PRO A 142 -16.24 -32.00 30.76
C PRO A 142 -15.56 -32.69 31.94
N ALA A 143 -16.29 -33.51 32.70
CA ALA A 143 -15.77 -34.20 33.89
C ALA A 143 -14.53 -35.08 33.60
N ASP A 144 -14.29 -35.41 32.33
CA ASP A 144 -13.15 -36.17 31.85
C ASP A 144 -11.81 -35.38 31.90
N LEU A 145 -11.87 -34.04 31.89
CA LEU A 145 -10.67 -33.19 32.00
C LEU A 145 -10.07 -33.15 33.41
N ASP A 146 -10.87 -33.46 34.44
CA ASP A 146 -10.40 -33.54 35.83
C ASP A 146 -9.80 -34.92 36.14
N GLN A 147 -9.81 -35.85 35.19
CA GLN A 147 -9.25 -37.18 35.37
C GLN A 147 -7.71 -37.12 35.32
N PRO A 148 -7.00 -37.75 36.28
CA PRO A 148 -5.54 -37.80 36.21
C PRO A 148 -5.07 -38.48 34.93
N LEU A 149 -3.96 -38.00 34.37
CA LEU A 149 -3.36 -38.54 33.12
C LEU A 149 -3.11 -40.06 33.17
N SER A 150 -2.95 -40.63 34.37
CA SER A 150 -2.74 -42.06 34.60
C SER A 150 -4.01 -42.91 34.40
N ALA A 151 -5.19 -42.31 34.32
CA ALA A 151 -6.43 -43.01 34.06
C ALA A 151 -6.74 -43.14 32.56
N TYR A 152 -6.04 -42.36 31.73
CA TYR A 152 -6.03 -42.56 30.29
C TYR A 152 -5.21 -43.80 29.95
N ASP A 153 -5.71 -44.62 29.03
CA ASP A 153 -5.01 -45.82 28.58
C ASP A 153 -3.67 -45.44 27.91
N PRO A 154 -2.52 -45.84 28.48
CA PRO A 154 -1.22 -45.52 27.92
C PRO A 154 -1.00 -46.18 26.54
N GLU A 155 -1.76 -47.21 26.18
CA GLU A 155 -1.72 -47.82 24.85
C GLU A 155 -2.48 -47.02 23.78
N ALA A 156 -3.34 -46.07 24.19
CA ALA A 156 -4.07 -45.21 23.26
C ALA A 156 -3.19 -44.10 22.65
N ILE A 157 -2.07 -43.76 23.30
CA ILE A 157 -1.08 -42.83 22.76
C ILE A 157 -0.09 -43.64 21.92
N LEU A 158 -0.13 -43.44 20.61
CA LEU A 158 0.85 -44.03 19.71
C LEU A 158 2.26 -43.60 20.15
N SER A 159 3.12 -44.56 20.49
CA SER A 159 4.51 -44.34 20.89
C SER A 159 5.34 -43.70 19.78
N THR A 160 4.88 -43.81 18.54
CA THR A 160 5.48 -43.17 17.37
C THR A 160 4.42 -42.32 16.69
N PRO A 161 4.69 -41.03 16.40
CA PRO A 161 3.81 -40.21 15.58
C PRO A 161 3.49 -40.95 14.28
N ARG A 162 2.21 -40.96 13.87
CA ARG A 162 1.86 -41.49 12.54
C ARG A 162 2.68 -40.78 11.49
N GLU A 163 3.32 -41.55 10.62
CA GLU A 163 3.97 -40.96 9.47
C GLU A 163 2.94 -40.18 8.66
N PRO A 164 3.29 -38.97 8.18
CA PRO A 164 2.42 -38.21 7.31
C PRO A 164 2.10 -39.09 6.10
N MET A 165 0.81 -39.38 5.91
CA MET A 165 0.34 -40.19 4.79
C MET A 165 0.76 -39.49 3.51
N ARG A 166 1.88 -39.93 2.91
CA ARG A 166 2.26 -39.47 1.57
C ARG A 166 1.16 -39.91 0.63
N PRO A 167 0.70 -39.05 -0.28
CA PRO A 167 -0.21 -39.50 -1.33
C PRO A 167 0.44 -40.69 -2.03
N ALA A 168 -0.23 -41.85 -1.98
CA ALA A 168 0.18 -43.00 -2.74
C ALA A 168 0.26 -42.57 -4.21
N ALA A 169 1.31 -43.00 -4.92
CA ALA A 169 1.35 -42.85 -6.36
C ALA A 169 0.06 -43.50 -6.88
N ALA A 170 -0.84 -42.68 -7.43
CA ALA A 170 -2.11 -43.17 -7.94
C ALA A 170 -1.80 -44.26 -8.96
N GLU A 171 -2.30 -45.48 -8.73
CA GLU A 171 -2.38 -46.45 -9.81
C GLU A 171 -3.13 -45.76 -10.96
N PRO A 172 -2.59 -45.77 -12.20
CA PRO A 172 -3.23 -45.11 -13.31
C PRO A 172 -4.58 -45.80 -13.54
N MET A 173 -5.65 -45.15 -13.09
CA MET A 173 -7.00 -45.59 -13.42
C MET A 173 -7.13 -45.56 -14.96
N PRO A 174 -7.75 -46.57 -15.57
CA PRO A 174 -8.00 -46.57 -17.00
C PRO A 174 -8.90 -45.38 -17.34
N ILE A 175 -8.32 -44.40 -18.03
CA ILE A 175 -9.06 -43.24 -18.54
C ILE A 175 -10.04 -43.78 -19.60
N PRO A 176 -11.35 -43.58 -19.46
CA PRO A 176 -12.30 -43.97 -20.49
C PRO A 176 -11.98 -43.24 -21.81
N PRO A 177 -12.16 -43.87 -22.99
CA PRO A 177 -11.86 -43.25 -24.26
C PRO A 177 -12.65 -41.95 -24.39
N MET A 178 -11.92 -40.85 -24.56
CA MET A 178 -12.47 -39.52 -24.75
C MET A 178 -13.36 -39.56 -25.99
N ARG A 179 -14.66 -39.29 -25.81
CA ARG A 179 -15.60 -39.20 -26.92
C ARG A 179 -15.21 -37.97 -27.72
N GLU A 180 -14.81 -38.16 -28.98
CA GLU A 180 -14.54 -37.04 -29.90
C GLU A 180 -15.74 -36.09 -29.87
N PRO A 181 -15.53 -34.78 -29.58
CA PRO A 181 -16.60 -33.81 -29.70
C PRO A 181 -17.04 -33.78 -31.16
N ALA A 182 -18.36 -33.81 -31.37
CA ALA A 182 -18.95 -33.63 -32.68
C ALA A 182 -18.39 -32.34 -33.32
N PRO A 183 -18.16 -32.31 -34.64
CA PRO A 183 -17.67 -31.11 -35.29
C PRO A 183 -18.68 -29.98 -35.07
N GLU A 184 -18.30 -29.03 -34.20
CA GLU A 184 -18.99 -27.76 -34.09
C GLU A 184 -18.90 -27.11 -35.47
N GLU A 185 -20.06 -26.81 -36.05
CA GLU A 185 -20.17 -26.00 -37.26
C GLU A 185 -19.40 -24.70 -37.02
N GLN A 186 -18.25 -24.58 -37.69
CA GLN A 186 -17.47 -23.37 -37.74
C GLN A 186 -18.39 -22.24 -38.20
N GLY A 187 -18.80 -21.40 -37.23
CA GLY A 187 -19.48 -20.16 -37.49
C GLY A 187 -18.72 -19.40 -38.56
N ALA A 188 -19.48 -18.92 -39.55
CA ALA A 188 -19.00 -18.23 -40.73
C ALA A 188 -17.74 -17.40 -40.46
N ALA A 189 -16.64 -17.76 -41.12
CA ALA A 189 -15.43 -16.97 -41.16
C ALA A 189 -15.80 -15.55 -41.61
N LEU A 190 -15.81 -14.60 -40.67
CA LEU A 190 -15.76 -13.20 -41.01
C LEU A 190 -14.46 -13.00 -41.81
N PRO A 191 -14.50 -12.38 -43.00
CA PRO A 191 -13.30 -12.14 -43.78
C PRO A 191 -12.36 -11.28 -42.92
N LEU A 192 -11.21 -11.83 -42.55
CA LEU A 192 -10.13 -11.04 -42.00
C LEU A 192 -9.75 -10.01 -43.08
N PRO A 193 -9.68 -8.71 -42.75
CA PRO A 193 -9.15 -7.73 -43.70
C PRO A 193 -7.70 -8.11 -44.02
N ASP A 194 -7.41 -8.11 -45.31
CA ASP A 194 -6.13 -8.52 -45.89
C ASP A 194 -5.04 -7.57 -45.39
N ARG A 195 -4.33 -7.99 -44.34
CA ARG A 195 -3.40 -7.15 -43.57
C ARG A 195 -2.02 -7.05 -44.22
N GLN A 196 -1.82 -7.70 -45.38
CA GLN A 196 -0.50 -7.92 -45.96
C GLN A 196 -0.05 -6.82 -46.92
N ASP A 197 -0.94 -5.90 -47.32
CA ASP A 197 -0.65 -4.85 -48.31
C ASP A 197 -0.67 -3.41 -47.74
N GLU A 198 -0.89 -3.23 -46.43
CA GLU A 198 -0.82 -1.90 -45.82
C GLU A 198 0.64 -1.45 -45.68
N SER A 199 1.06 -0.50 -46.52
CA SER A 199 2.39 0.11 -46.42
C SER A 199 2.53 0.81 -45.07
N ILE A 200 3.73 0.80 -44.50
CA ILE A 200 4.05 1.40 -43.19
C ILE A 200 3.58 2.85 -43.10
N GLU A 201 3.59 3.59 -44.21
CA GLU A 201 3.13 4.98 -44.27
C GLU A 201 1.62 5.11 -44.01
N THR A 202 0.81 4.17 -44.52
CA THR A 202 -0.64 4.16 -44.27
C THR A 202 -0.99 3.87 -42.81
N ILE A 203 -0.18 3.02 -42.16
CA ILE A 203 -0.32 2.72 -40.73
C ILE A 203 0.05 3.94 -39.89
N LEU A 204 1.13 4.64 -40.24
CA LEU A 204 1.55 5.86 -39.54
C LEU A 204 0.53 6.99 -39.69
N ASP A 205 0.02 7.22 -40.90
CA ASP A 205 -0.96 8.27 -41.18
C ASP A 205 -2.30 8.02 -40.47
N ARG A 206 -2.70 6.75 -40.36
CA ARG A 206 -3.86 6.35 -39.55
C ARG A 206 -3.62 6.59 -38.05
N LEU A 207 -2.43 6.25 -37.55
CA LEU A 207 -2.09 6.43 -36.14
C LEU A 207 -2.02 7.92 -35.76
N GLU A 208 -1.50 8.76 -36.66
CA GLU A 208 -1.45 10.21 -36.47
C GLU A 208 -2.86 10.82 -36.45
N ARG A 209 -3.78 10.33 -37.30
CA ARG A 209 -5.20 10.70 -37.24
C ARG A 209 -5.89 10.30 -35.94
N GLU A 210 -5.68 9.07 -35.46
CA GLU A 210 -6.30 8.60 -34.22
C GLU A 210 -5.77 9.36 -32.98
N THR A 211 -4.48 9.68 -32.95
CA THR A 211 -3.89 10.48 -31.87
C THR A 211 -4.37 11.93 -31.89
N ALA A 212 -4.56 12.53 -33.07
CA ALA A 212 -5.14 13.87 -33.22
C ALA A 212 -6.60 13.94 -32.71
N LEU A 213 -7.43 12.94 -33.04
CA LEU A 213 -8.81 12.85 -32.57
C LEU A 213 -8.89 12.74 -31.04
N ARG A 214 -8.03 11.90 -30.44
CA ARG A 214 -7.99 11.71 -28.98
C ARG A 214 -7.60 12.99 -28.25
N LYS A 215 -6.66 13.76 -28.81
CA LYS A 215 -6.21 15.06 -28.26
C LYS A 215 -7.30 16.13 -28.38
N ALA A 216 -8.08 16.11 -29.45
CA ALA A 216 -9.24 17.00 -29.61
C ALA A 216 -10.35 16.67 -28.59
N GLN A 217 -10.58 15.38 -28.32
CA GLN A 217 -11.58 14.93 -27.35
C GLN A 217 -11.19 15.26 -25.91
N GLN A 218 -9.90 15.18 -25.55
CA GLN A 218 -9.39 15.58 -24.23
C GLN A 218 -9.47 17.09 -23.96
N ARG A 219 -9.50 17.95 -24.99
CA ARG A 219 -9.64 19.40 -24.84
C ARG A 219 -11.09 19.88 -24.63
N LYS A 220 -12.08 19.00 -24.86
CA LYS A 220 -13.50 19.30 -24.66
C LYS A 220 -14.00 18.99 -23.23
N ILE A 221 -13.13 18.49 -22.36
CA ILE A 221 -13.37 18.21 -20.94
C ILE A 221 -12.61 19.26 -20.12
#